data_AF-A0A957CK37-F1
#
_entry.id   AF-A0A957CK37-F1
#
_cell.length_a   1.000
_cell.length_b   1.000
_cell.length_c   1.000
_cell.angle_alpha   90.00
_cell.angle_beta   90.00
_cell.angle_gamma   90.00
#
_symmetry.space_group_name_H-M   'P 1'
#
loop_
_entity.id
_entity.type
_entity.pdbx_description
1 polymer ?
#
loop_
_entity_poly.entity_id
_entity_poly.type
_entity_poly.pdbx_seq_one_letter_code
_entity_poly.pdbx_strand_id
1 'polypeptide(L)' 'MVTQQARSNSVQVIVLLAHGFKEGSAIYCLVRLREAGINASLVGISAGLISGSHGISVRPD' A
#
# COMPACT_ATOMS: atom_id res chain seq x y z
N MET A 1 -15.38 -38.24 2.69
CA MET A 1 -14.31 -37.35 3.17
C MET A 1 -14.12 -36.28 2.11
N VAL A 2 -14.77 -35.12 2.27
CA VAL A 2 -14.78 -34.04 1.27
C VAL A 2 -13.70 -33.05 1.65
N THR A 3 -12.60 -33.02 0.90
CA THR A 3 -11.51 -32.08 1.07
C THR A 3 -11.95 -30.72 0.55
N GLN A 4 -12.34 -29.83 1.45
CA GLN A 4 -12.62 -28.43 1.12
C GLN A 4 -11.28 -27.73 0.87
N GLN A 5 -10.88 -27.60 -0.41
CA GLN A 5 -9.76 -26.73 -0.79
C GLN A 5 -10.19 -25.28 -0.54
N ALA A 6 -9.65 -24.68 0.53
CA ALA A 6 -9.77 -23.25 0.75
C ALA A 6 -9.12 -22.51 -0.43
N ARG A 7 -9.93 -21.82 -1.25
CA ARG A 7 -9.40 -20.86 -2.22
C ARG A 7 -8.70 -19.75 -1.42
N SER A 8 -7.36 -19.73 -1.47
CA SER A 8 -6.58 -18.58 -1.04
C SER A 8 -6.88 -17.42 -1.99
N ASN A 9 -7.88 -16.61 -1.64
CA ASN A 9 -8.11 -15.35 -2.33
C ASN A 9 -7.07 -14.37 -1.79
N SER A 10 -5.94 -14.21 -2.50
CA SER A 10 -4.90 -13.27 -2.11
C SER A 10 -5.44 -11.84 -2.26
N VAL A 11 -5.97 -11.27 -1.18
CA VAL A 11 -6.44 -9.88 -1.17
C VAL A 11 -5.22 -8.98 -1.35
N GLN A 12 -5.21 -8.21 -2.44
CA GLN A 12 -4.24 -7.16 -2.68
C GLN A 12 -4.85 -5.80 -2.33
N VAL A 13 -4.15 -5.00 -1.54
CA VAL A 13 -4.55 -3.64 -1.17
C VAL A 13 -3.63 -2.63 -1.87
N ILE A 14 -4.23 -1.62 -2.49
CA ILE A 14 -3.50 -0.54 -3.16
C ILE A 14 -3.69 0.76 -2.38
N VAL A 15 -2.58 1.38 -1.96
CA VAL A 15 -2.53 2.69 -1.34
C VAL A 15 -2.09 3.70 -2.40
N LEU A 16 -3.03 4.52 -2.86
CA LEU A 16 -2.77 5.52 -3.90
C LEU A 16 -2.11 6.77 -3.33
N LEU A 17 -1.02 7.22 -3.95
CA LEU A 17 -0.36 8.48 -3.62
C LEU A 17 -0.49 9.50 -4.73
N ALA A 18 -0.77 10.73 -4.33
CA ALA A 18 -0.71 11.93 -5.14
C ALA A 18 0.22 12.96 -4.49
N HIS A 19 0.68 13.94 -5.26
CA HIS A 19 1.43 15.06 -4.69
C HIS A 19 0.62 15.74 -3.58
N GLY A 20 1.30 16.07 -2.48
CA GLY A 20 0.68 16.64 -1.29
C GLY A 20 -0.02 15.62 -0.38
N PHE A 21 0.20 14.32 -0.56
CA PHE A 21 -0.29 13.31 0.37
C PHE A 21 0.25 13.52 1.79
N LYS A 22 -0.52 13.10 2.80
CA LYS A 22 -0.09 13.07 4.20
C LYS A 22 0.76 11.83 4.47
N GLU A 23 2.04 12.05 4.70
CA GLU A 23 3.05 10.99 4.73
C GLU A 23 2.85 10.05 5.92
N GLY A 24 2.61 10.61 7.11
CA GLY A 24 2.36 9.82 8.31
C GLY A 24 1.19 8.84 8.13
N SER A 25 0.07 9.29 7.55
CA SER A 25 -1.11 8.45 7.33
C SER A 25 -0.84 7.36 6.29
N ALA A 26 -0.23 7.72 5.15
CA ALA A 26 0.03 6.78 4.07
C ALA A 26 1.02 5.68 4.48
N ILE A 27 2.13 6.06 5.11
CA ILE A 27 3.16 5.12 5.56
C ILE A 27 2.64 4.26 6.71
N TYR A 28 1.94 4.84 7.68
CA TYR A 28 1.33 4.08 8.77
C TYR A 28 0.38 3.00 8.24
N CYS A 29 -0.55 3.34 7.33
CA CYS A 29 -1.48 2.37 6.76
C CYS A 29 -0.75 1.24 6.03
N LEU A 30 0.24 1.56 5.18
CA LEU A 30 1.01 0.56 4.46
C LEU A 30 1.73 -0.41 5.41
N VAL A 31 2.40 0.13 6.44
CA VAL A 31 3.14 -0.66 7.43
C VAL A 31 2.21 -1.60 8.17
N ARG A 32 1.07 -1.11 8.67
CA ARG A 32 0.11 -1.94 9.43
C ARG A 32 -0.49 -3.06 8.59
N LEU A 33 -0.77 -2.82 7.31
CA LEU A 33 -1.27 -3.85 6.40
C LEU A 33 -0.21 -4.94 6.16
N ARG A 34 1.03 -4.54 5.87
CA ARG A 34 2.14 -5.48 5.62
C ARG A 34 2.48 -6.29 6.88
N GLU A 35 2.51 -5.67 8.05
CA GLU A 35 2.71 -6.36 9.34
C GLU A 35 1.61 -7.37 9.66
N ALA A 36 0.38 -7.14 9.18
CA ALA A 36 -0.73 -8.09 9.28
C ALA A 36 -0.69 -9.21 8.24
N GLY A 37 0.36 -9.30 7.41
CA GLY A 37 0.48 -10.29 6.34
C GLY A 37 -0.41 -10.01 5.12
N ILE A 38 -0.96 -8.79 5.01
CA ILE A 38 -1.76 -8.39 3.86
C ILE A 38 -0.83 -7.94 2.74
N ASN A 39 -1.06 -8.42 1.53
CA ASN A 39 -0.33 -7.98 0.35
C ASN A 39 -0.75 -6.54 -0.01
N ALA A 40 0.02 -5.56 0.43
CA ALA A 40 -0.26 -4.15 0.22
C ALA A 40 0.86 -3.46 -0.56
N SER A 41 0.46 -2.72 -1.59
CA SER A 41 1.37 -1.90 -2.40
C SER A 41 0.98 -0.43 -2.40
N LEU A 42 2.00 0.41 -2.47
CA LEU A 42 1.90 1.85 -2.57
C LEU A 42 2.13 2.23 -4.02
N VAL A 43 1.17 2.93 -4.62
CA VAL A 43 1.14 3.22 -6.06
C VAL A 43 0.93 4.72 -6.27
N GLY A 44 1.82 5.34 -7.04
CA GLY A 44 1.68 6.75 -7.41
C GLY A 44 0.67 6.95 -8.54
N ILE A 45 -0.08 8.06 -8.52
CA ILE A 45 -0.89 8.49 -9.67
C ILE A 45 -0.02 8.98 -10.86
N SER A 46 1.26 9.23 -10.58
CA SER A 46 2.28 9.65 -11.54
C SER A 46 3.50 8.73 -11.40
N ALA A 47 4.26 8.57 -12.48
CA ALA A 47 5.53 7.85 -12.42
C ALA A 47 6.59 8.62 -11.62
N GLY A 48 7.45 7.89 -10.89
CA GLY A 48 8.61 8.45 -10.20
C GLY A 48 8.37 8.79 -8.73
N LEU A 49 9.04 9.83 -8.25
CA LEU A 49 8.94 10.29 -6.86
C LEU A 49 7.66 11.10 -6.65
N ILE A 50 6.88 10.74 -5.63
CA ILE A 50 5.71 11.49 -5.19
C ILE A 50 6.08 12.25 -3.92
N SER A 51 6.00 13.58 -3.98
CA SER A 51 6.29 14.46 -2.84
C SER A 51 5.05 14.66 -1.97
N GLY A 52 5.19 14.43 -0.67
CA GLY A 52 4.16 14.67 0.33
C GLY A 52 4.10 16.12 0.80
N SER A 53 3.12 16.43 1.65
CA SER A 53 2.84 17.79 2.11
C SER A 53 3.91 18.39 3.02
N HIS A 54 4.78 17.57 3.62
CA HIS A 54 5.83 17.99 4.56
C HIS A 54 7.25 17.84 3.97
N GLY A 55 7.36 17.76 2.64
CA GLY A 55 8.65 17.72 1.93
C GLY A 55 9.31 16.34 1.88
N ILE A 56 8.63 15.29 2.36
CA ILE A 56 9.12 13.92 2.23
C ILE A 56 8.66 13.37 0.88
N SER A 57 9.59 12.86 0.08
CA SER A 57 9.27 12.20 -1.18
C SER A 57 9.40 10.69 -1.06
N VAL A 58 8.41 9.97 -1.61
CA VAL A 58 8.37 8.51 -1.61
C VAL A 58 8.45 8.01 -3.04
N ARG A 59 9.21 6.93 -3.24
CA ARG A 59 9.17 6.13 -4.46
C ARG A 59 8.16 4.99 -4.24
N PRO A 60 7.02 4.98 -4.95
CA PRO A 60 6.07 3.87 -4.93
C PRO A 60 6.69 2.54 -5.37
N ASP A 61 6.04 1.42 -5.03
CA ASP A 61 6.51 0.06 -5.37
C ASP A 61 6.63 -0.15 -6.89
#